data_AF-A0A6G3Z7L9-F1
#
_entry.id   AF-A0A6G3Z7L9-F1
#
_cell.length_a   1.000
_cell.length_b   1.000
_cell.length_c   1.000
_cell.angle_alpha   90.00
_cell.angle_beta   90.00
_cell.angle_gamma   90.00
#
_symmetry.space_group_name_H-M   'P 1'
#
loop_
_entity.id
_entity.type
_entity.pdbx_description
1 polymer ?
#
loop_
_entity_poly.entity_id
_entity_poly.type
_entity_poly.pdbx_seq_one_letter_code
_entity_poly.pdbx_strand_id
1 'polypeptide(L)'
;MVFASTNSTQQRWGNLNCDRGELSDLQLACIICGGQHLTSDHLAFMQTMPQDPVDMVDDLVKMGLYKENQLRAADSVNAYELRKALFLKTVGRGDPRRERLILALCRQAGGLENAFAAAFGPKAGLFFSDSIRNSQVTRREFLRNMAVGAALVTLASCGGGGSEPAAEDTPDEPVSTEGLEKTDLRIGFIPITCATPIIMSEPLGFYEKYGFNAEVVKMPSWGAVRDSAIAGELDAYHMLAPMPIAMTLGLGS
;
A
#
# COMPACT_ATOMS: atom_id res chain seq x y z
N MET A 1 -77.25 -15.43 -42.32
CA MET A 1 -77.10 -14.38 -43.36
C MET A 1 -77.08 -13.03 -42.66
N VAL A 2 -76.30 -12.09 -43.20
CA VAL A 2 -76.05 -10.69 -42.79
C VAL A 2 -74.84 -10.48 -41.89
N PHE A 3 -73.76 -10.07 -42.56
CA PHE A 3 -72.60 -9.38 -42.02
C PHE A 3 -72.95 -7.91 -41.70
N ALA A 4 -72.40 -7.37 -40.63
CA ALA A 4 -72.25 -5.92 -40.46
C ALA A 4 -70.88 -5.61 -39.83
N SER A 5 -70.10 -4.88 -40.62
CA SER A 5 -68.81 -4.24 -40.37
C SER A 5 -68.67 -3.52 -39.02
N THR A 6 -67.49 -3.61 -38.37
CA THR A 6 -66.61 -2.45 -38.12
C THR A 6 -65.31 -2.80 -37.37
N ASN A 7 -64.21 -2.32 -37.96
CA ASN A 7 -62.95 -1.84 -37.38
C ASN A 7 -61.93 -2.78 -36.71
N SER A 8 -60.86 -3.03 -37.47
CA SER A 8 -59.65 -3.80 -37.18
C SER A 8 -58.55 -3.03 -36.43
N THR A 9 -58.87 -2.25 -35.40
CA THR A 9 -57.85 -1.44 -34.69
C THR A 9 -57.58 -1.83 -33.23
N GLN A 10 -58.31 -2.80 -32.66
CA GLN A 10 -58.08 -3.24 -31.26
C GLN A 10 -57.11 -4.41 -31.08
N GLN A 11 -56.64 -5.07 -32.14
CA GLN A 11 -55.79 -6.27 -31.99
C GLN A 11 -54.28 -6.03 -31.84
N ARG A 12 -53.82 -4.78 -31.76
CA ARG A 12 -52.36 -4.51 -31.67
C ARG A 12 -51.80 -4.50 -30.24
N TRP A 13 -52.66 -4.58 -29.21
CA TRP A 13 -52.26 -4.45 -27.80
C TRP A 13 -52.54 -5.69 -26.95
N GLY A 14 -53.04 -6.79 -27.53
CA GLY A 14 -53.43 -8.01 -26.78
C GLY A 14 -52.33 -9.06 -26.57
N ASN A 15 -51.11 -8.85 -27.09
CA ASN A 15 -50.01 -9.83 -27.04
C ASN A 15 -48.84 -9.40 -26.14
N LEU A 16 -49.14 -8.80 -24.99
CA LEU A 16 -48.17 -8.65 -23.90
C LEU A 16 -48.44 -9.71 -22.84
N ASN A 17 -48.46 -10.99 -23.25
CA ASN A 17 -48.39 -12.07 -22.29
C ASN A 17 -46.90 -12.24 -21.90
N CYS A 18 -46.62 -12.11 -20.61
CA CYS A 18 -45.31 -12.13 -20.00
C CYS A 18 -44.70 -13.54 -19.87
N ASP A 19 -45.14 -14.51 -20.68
CA ASP A 19 -44.54 -15.85 -20.78
C ASP A 19 -43.25 -15.86 -21.62
N ARG A 20 -42.40 -14.83 -21.46
CA ARG A 20 -40.98 -14.96 -21.83
C ARG A 20 -40.27 -15.52 -20.61
N GLY A 21 -39.56 -16.62 -20.81
CA GLY A 21 -38.87 -17.40 -19.78
C GLY A 21 -38.18 -16.55 -18.72
N GLU A 22 -38.14 -17.10 -17.50
CA GLU A 22 -37.65 -16.42 -16.33
C GLU A 22 -36.25 -15.81 -16.58
N LEU A 23 -36.02 -14.58 -16.11
CA LEU A 23 -34.73 -13.88 -16.22
C LEU A 23 -33.58 -14.62 -15.50
N SER A 24 -33.89 -15.68 -14.74
CA SER A 24 -32.96 -16.64 -14.13
C SER A 24 -32.26 -17.55 -15.14
N ASP A 25 -32.81 -17.75 -16.34
CA ASP A 25 -32.21 -18.63 -17.37
C ASP A 25 -31.21 -17.91 -18.29
N LEU A 26 -31.04 -16.58 -18.15
CA LEU A 26 -30.12 -15.80 -18.97
C LEU A 26 -28.73 -15.76 -18.33
N GLN A 27 -27.86 -16.68 -18.75
CA GLN A 27 -26.42 -16.63 -18.47
C GLN A 27 -25.81 -15.38 -19.12
N LEU A 28 -25.65 -14.32 -18.32
CA LEU A 28 -24.99 -13.08 -18.73
C LEU A 28 -23.48 -13.19 -18.52
N ALA A 29 -22.69 -12.58 -19.42
CA ALA A 29 -21.24 -12.52 -19.26
C ALA A 29 -20.88 -11.56 -18.11
N CYS A 30 -20.22 -12.09 -17.08
CA CYS A 30 -19.77 -11.31 -15.94
C CYS A 30 -18.56 -10.45 -16.33
N ILE A 31 -18.67 -9.14 -16.18
CA ILE A 31 -17.60 -8.17 -16.46
C ILE A 31 -16.41 -8.24 -15.49
N ILE A 32 -16.54 -8.97 -14.38
CA ILE A 32 -15.51 -9.03 -13.31
C ILE A 32 -14.58 -10.23 -13.52
N CYS A 33 -15.14 -11.41 -13.76
CA CYS A 33 -14.39 -12.66 -13.90
C CYS A 33 -14.38 -13.23 -15.33
N GLY A 34 -15.16 -12.67 -16.25
CA GLY A 34 -15.29 -13.14 -17.63
C GLY A 34 -16.10 -14.44 -17.81
N GLY A 35 -16.62 -15.04 -16.73
CA GLY A 35 -17.47 -16.23 -16.77
C GLY A 35 -18.93 -15.94 -17.14
N GLN A 36 -19.67 -16.96 -17.55
CA GLN A 36 -21.12 -16.86 -17.83
C GLN A 36 -21.91 -17.33 -16.60
N HIS A 37 -22.28 -16.39 -15.73
CA HIS A 37 -23.12 -16.64 -14.54
C HIS A 37 -23.82 -15.34 -14.11
N LEU A 38 -24.87 -15.43 -13.28
CA LEU A 38 -25.54 -14.22 -12.78
C LEU A 38 -24.62 -13.43 -11.85
N THR A 39 -24.85 -12.12 -11.78
CA THR A 39 -24.15 -11.23 -10.84
C THR A 39 -24.50 -11.54 -9.38
N SER A 40 -25.68 -12.11 -9.11
CA SER A 40 -26.07 -12.62 -7.78
C SER A 40 -25.18 -13.77 -7.31
N ASP A 41 -24.79 -14.65 -8.24
CA ASP A 41 -23.96 -15.82 -7.92
C ASP A 41 -22.54 -15.39 -7.56
N HIS A 42 -22.07 -14.28 -8.15
CA HIS A 42 -20.79 -13.67 -7.76
C HIS A 42 -20.82 -13.14 -6.33
N LEU A 43 -21.93 -12.49 -5.93
CA LEU A 43 -22.08 -11.97 -4.58
C LEU A 43 -22.15 -13.11 -3.56
N ALA A 44 -22.88 -14.17 -3.87
CA ALA A 44 -22.95 -15.38 -3.05
C ALA A 44 -21.58 -16.07 -2.95
N PHE A 45 -20.84 -16.17 -4.06
CA PHE A 45 -19.49 -16.73 -4.08
C PHE A 45 -18.50 -15.90 -3.25
N MET A 46 -18.52 -14.57 -3.39
CA MET A 46 -17.66 -13.69 -2.59
C MET A 46 -17.98 -13.76 -1.08
N GLN A 47 -19.26 -13.98 -0.72
CA GLN A 47 -19.65 -14.19 0.68
C GLN A 47 -19.11 -15.51 1.24
N THR A 48 -18.86 -16.51 0.40
CA THR A 48 -18.28 -17.81 0.78
C THR A 48 -16.76 -17.86 0.69
N MET A 49 -16.09 -16.76 0.31
CA MET A 49 -14.63 -16.75 0.19
C MET A 49 -13.97 -16.93 1.57
N PRO A 50 -12.95 -17.81 1.68
CA PRO A 50 -12.21 -18.00 2.93
C PRO A 50 -11.59 -16.68 3.39
N GLN A 51 -11.69 -16.41 4.70
CA GLN A 51 -11.13 -15.20 5.31
C GLN A 51 -9.78 -15.47 5.99
N ASP A 52 -9.43 -16.74 6.20
CA ASP A 52 -8.13 -17.14 6.75
C ASP A 52 -7.08 -17.12 5.61
N PRO A 53 -5.95 -16.42 5.78
CA PRO A 53 -4.89 -16.38 4.78
C PRO A 53 -4.36 -17.76 4.37
N VAL A 54 -4.42 -18.78 5.24
CA VAL A 54 -3.97 -20.14 4.90
C VAL A 54 -4.88 -20.77 3.86
N ASP A 55 -6.20 -20.69 4.09
CA ASP A 55 -7.21 -21.24 3.18
C ASP A 55 -7.21 -20.51 1.82
N MET A 56 -6.93 -19.20 1.83
CA MET A 56 -6.78 -18.42 0.59
C MET A 56 -5.59 -18.90 -0.24
N VAL A 57 -4.46 -19.19 0.39
CA VAL A 57 -3.27 -19.71 -0.31
C VAL A 57 -3.56 -21.09 -0.89
N ASP A 58 -4.25 -21.96 -0.14
CA ASP A 58 -4.66 -23.27 -0.63
C ASP A 58 -5.59 -23.16 -1.85
N ASP A 59 -6.51 -22.20 -1.87
CA ASP A 59 -7.36 -21.96 -3.04
C ASP A 59 -6.58 -21.40 -4.24
N LEU A 60 -5.57 -20.55 -4.01
CA LEU A 60 -4.65 -20.09 -5.06
C LEU A 60 -3.79 -21.23 -5.64
N VAL A 61 -3.44 -22.21 -4.81
CA VAL A 61 -2.77 -23.45 -5.25
C VAL A 61 -3.74 -24.32 -6.06
N LYS A 62 -4.99 -24.51 -5.60
CA LYS A 62 -6.02 -25.26 -6.35
C LYS A 62 -6.35 -24.62 -7.69
N MET A 63 -6.36 -23.29 -7.76
CA MET A 63 -6.54 -22.54 -9.02
C MET A 63 -5.31 -22.59 -9.94
N GLY A 64 -4.20 -23.18 -9.50
CA GLY A 64 -2.97 -23.34 -10.28
C GLY A 64 -2.18 -22.04 -10.49
N LEU A 65 -2.51 -20.98 -9.71
CA LEU A 65 -1.80 -19.70 -9.75
C LEU A 65 -0.44 -19.79 -9.08
N TYR A 66 -0.33 -20.61 -8.02
CA TYR A 66 0.94 -20.98 -7.40
C TYR A 66 1.38 -22.37 -7.85
N LYS A 67 2.53 -22.42 -8.53
CA LYS A 67 3.14 -23.65 -9.01
C LYS A 67 4.03 -24.27 -7.92
N GLU A 68 4.18 -25.59 -7.96
CA GLU A 68 5.06 -26.36 -7.05
C GLU A 68 6.45 -25.71 -6.89
N ASN A 69 7.04 -25.20 -7.98
CA ASN A 69 8.35 -24.57 -7.94
C ASN A 69 8.37 -23.25 -7.14
N GLN A 70 7.26 -22.51 -7.12
CA GLN A 70 7.13 -21.28 -6.34
C GLN A 70 6.94 -21.60 -4.85
N LEU A 71 6.20 -22.66 -4.53
CA LEU A 71 6.08 -23.16 -3.16
C LEU A 71 7.42 -23.67 -2.64
N ARG A 72 8.14 -24.45 -3.43
CA ARG A 72 9.50 -24.93 -3.07
C ARG A 72 10.52 -23.80 -2.91
N ALA A 73 10.40 -22.75 -3.73
CA ALA A 73 11.21 -21.55 -3.58
C ALA A 73 10.85 -20.80 -2.29
N ALA A 74 9.56 -20.66 -1.97
CA ALA A 74 9.09 -20.06 -0.73
C ALA A 74 9.53 -20.87 0.50
N ASP A 75 9.45 -22.19 0.46
CA ASP A 75 9.91 -23.09 1.53
C ASP A 75 11.43 -23.04 1.73
N SER A 76 12.19 -22.88 0.63
CA SER A 76 13.64 -22.71 0.68
C SER A 76 14.04 -21.35 1.25
N VAL A 77 13.17 -20.36 1.12
CA VAL A 77 13.36 -19.01 1.65
C VAL A 77 12.63 -18.94 2.98
N ASN A 78 13.24 -19.53 4.01
CA ASN A 78 12.77 -19.35 5.37
C ASN A 78 12.66 -17.82 5.64
N ALA A 79 11.53 -17.36 6.20
CA ALA A 79 11.31 -15.94 6.49
C ALA A 79 12.48 -15.32 7.28
N TYR A 80 13.15 -16.14 8.08
CA TYR A 80 14.41 -15.81 8.76
C TYR A 80 15.56 -15.48 7.79
N GLU A 81 15.79 -16.29 6.76
CA GLU A 81 16.84 -16.06 5.77
C GLU A 81 16.55 -14.84 4.91
N LEU A 82 15.28 -14.61 4.55
CA LEU A 82 14.87 -13.41 3.83
C LEU A 82 15.10 -12.15 4.68
N ARG A 83 14.65 -12.16 5.94
CA ARG A 83 14.82 -11.04 6.87
C ARG A 83 16.29 -10.75 7.14
N LYS A 84 17.10 -11.80 7.30
CA LYS A 84 18.55 -11.70 7.47
C LYS A 84 19.23 -11.13 6.22
N ALA A 85 18.88 -11.61 5.03
CA ALA A 85 19.46 -11.14 3.77
C ALA A 85 19.10 -9.68 3.49
N LEU A 86 17.83 -9.30 3.69
CA LEU A 86 17.38 -7.92 3.57
C LEU A 86 18.09 -7.01 4.57
N PHE A 87 18.18 -7.41 5.83
CA PHE A 87 18.90 -6.65 6.84
C PHE A 87 20.37 -6.45 6.47
N LEU A 88 21.06 -7.52 6.08
CA LEU A 88 22.47 -7.44 5.67
C LEU A 88 22.66 -6.53 4.47
N LYS A 89 21.75 -6.54 3.50
CA LYS A 89 21.79 -5.63 2.35
C LYS A 89 21.60 -4.17 2.76
N THR A 90 20.65 -3.90 3.67
CA THR A 90 20.38 -2.54 4.19
C THR A 90 21.57 -1.99 4.97
N VAL A 91 22.18 -2.79 5.86
CA VAL A 91 23.31 -2.33 6.68
C VAL A 91 24.63 -2.38 5.91
N GLY A 92 24.77 -3.31 4.96
CA GLY A 92 25.94 -3.46 4.09
C GLY A 92 26.08 -2.36 3.05
N ARG A 93 24.97 -1.76 2.59
CA ARG A 93 24.93 -0.75 1.51
C ARG A 93 25.71 -1.17 0.25
N GLY A 94 25.78 -2.48 -0.03
CA GLY A 94 26.51 -3.02 -1.17
C GLY A 94 28.04 -3.08 -1.03
N ASP A 95 28.62 -2.68 0.11
CA ASP A 95 30.05 -2.87 0.39
C ASP A 95 30.30 -4.27 1.02
N PRO A 96 31.01 -5.18 0.31
CA PRO A 96 31.26 -6.53 0.80
C PRO A 96 32.13 -6.59 2.06
N ARG A 97 32.89 -5.53 2.39
CA ARG A 97 33.69 -5.49 3.63
C ARG A 97 32.82 -5.22 4.85
N ARG A 98 31.83 -4.32 4.71
CA ARG A 98 30.89 -3.97 5.78
C ARG A 98 29.97 -5.13 6.14
N GLU A 99 29.48 -5.86 5.13
CA GLU A 99 28.67 -7.07 5.33
C GLU A 99 29.43 -8.16 6.09
N ARG A 100 30.71 -8.39 5.76
CA ARG A 100 31.56 -9.37 6.46
C ARG A 100 31.79 -9.00 7.93
N LEU A 101 31.99 -7.71 8.23
CA LEU A 101 32.14 -7.22 9.59
C LEU A 101 30.85 -7.43 10.41
N ILE A 102 29.70 -7.10 9.84
CA ILE A 102 28.39 -7.28 10.48
C ILE A 102 28.10 -8.76 10.72
N LEU A 103 28.41 -9.63 9.75
CA LEU A 103 28.28 -11.08 9.90
C LEU A 103 29.19 -11.64 11.00
N ALA A 104 30.41 -11.12 11.14
CA ALA A 104 31.31 -11.50 12.22
C ALA A 104 30.77 -11.07 13.59
N LEU A 105 30.22 -9.86 13.70
CA LEU A 105 29.58 -9.35 14.92
C LEU A 105 28.34 -10.17 15.29
N CYS A 106 27.47 -10.48 14.32
CA CYS A 106 26.29 -11.32 14.54
C CYS A 106 26.67 -12.74 14.98
N ARG A 107 27.74 -13.31 14.42
CA ARG A 107 28.26 -14.63 14.82
C ARG A 107 28.79 -14.59 16.26
N GLN A 108 29.44 -13.50 16.65
CA GLN A 108 29.93 -13.31 18.01
C GLN A 108 28.81 -13.13 19.04
N ALA A 109 27.64 -12.63 18.61
CA ALA A 109 26.44 -12.51 19.44
C ALA A 109 25.59 -13.80 19.53
N GLY A 110 26.04 -14.90 18.92
CA GLY A 110 25.28 -16.14 18.87
C GLY A 110 24.10 -16.10 17.89
N GLY A 111 24.10 -15.17 16.95
CA GLY A 111 23.04 -14.97 15.96
C GLY A 111 22.44 -13.56 16.00
N LEU A 112 21.88 -13.14 14.86
CA LEU A 112 21.23 -11.82 14.73
C LEU A 112 19.98 -11.71 15.62
N GLU A 113 19.18 -12.78 15.68
CA GLU A 113 17.99 -12.88 16.54
C GLU A 113 18.35 -12.72 18.03
N ASN A 114 19.43 -13.35 18.49
CA ASN A 114 19.89 -13.24 19.88
C ASN A 114 20.37 -11.82 20.21
N ALA A 115 21.02 -11.14 19.26
CA ALA A 115 21.41 -9.74 19.42
C ALA A 115 20.18 -8.81 19.52
N PHE A 116 19.18 -9.02 18.66
CA PHE A 116 17.94 -8.22 18.68
C PHE A 116 17.04 -8.55 19.88
N ALA A 117 16.93 -9.81 20.28
CA ALA A 117 16.16 -10.22 21.44
C ALA A 117 16.77 -9.67 22.74
N ALA A 118 18.10 -9.63 22.85
CA ALA A 118 18.80 -9.02 23.98
C ALA A 118 18.62 -7.50 24.03
N ALA A 119 18.55 -6.82 22.88
CA ALA A 119 18.43 -5.37 22.81
C ALA A 119 16.99 -4.84 22.85
N PHE A 120 16.01 -5.56 22.27
CA PHE A 120 14.64 -5.08 22.03
C PHE A 120 13.53 -6.09 22.36
N GLY A 121 13.86 -7.23 22.98
CA GLY A 121 12.87 -8.26 23.29
C GLY A 121 11.82 -7.83 24.35
N PRO A 122 10.61 -8.41 24.35
CA PRO A 122 9.53 -8.07 25.29
C PRO A 122 9.87 -8.39 26.75
N LYS A 123 10.91 -9.21 26.98
CA LYS A 123 11.45 -9.54 28.30
C LYS A 123 12.81 -8.91 28.57
N ALA A 124 13.29 -7.95 27.77
CA ALA A 124 14.63 -7.38 27.94
C ALA A 124 14.89 -6.91 29.38
N GLY A 125 13.97 -6.15 29.98
CA GLY A 125 14.08 -5.68 31.38
C GLY A 125 14.03 -6.79 32.44
N LEU A 126 13.29 -7.88 32.19
CA LEU A 126 13.29 -9.07 33.06
C LEU A 126 14.60 -9.87 32.89
N PHE A 127 15.16 -9.91 31.69
CA PHE A 127 16.47 -10.51 31.40
C PHE A 127 17.62 -9.75 32.07
N PHE A 128 17.55 -8.41 32.14
CA PHE A 128 18.51 -7.59 32.90
C PHE A 128 18.45 -7.90 34.40
N SER A 129 17.25 -8.04 34.98
CA SER A 129 17.11 -8.34 36.41
C SER A 129 17.46 -9.79 36.75
N ASP A 130 17.10 -10.75 35.89
CA ASP A 130 17.47 -12.16 36.05
C ASP A 130 18.95 -12.42 35.78
N SER A 131 19.61 -11.71 34.86
CA SER A 131 21.06 -11.84 34.66
C SER A 131 21.89 -11.23 35.79
N ILE A 132 21.34 -10.28 36.55
CA ILE A 132 21.93 -9.78 37.80
C ILE A 132 21.77 -10.82 38.92
N ARG A 133 20.67 -11.61 38.92
CA ARG A 133 20.37 -12.61 39.98
C ARG A 133 20.85 -14.03 39.68
N ASN A 134 20.99 -14.43 38.42
CA ASN A 134 21.26 -15.80 37.98
C ASN A 134 22.47 -15.84 37.04
N SER A 135 23.59 -16.38 37.53
CA SER A 135 24.91 -16.41 36.88
C SER A 135 25.05 -17.38 35.71
N GLN A 136 23.96 -18.03 35.28
CA GLN A 136 23.97 -19.04 34.22
C GLN A 136 24.15 -18.42 32.81
N VAL A 137 23.77 -17.14 32.62
CA VAL A 137 24.15 -16.34 31.45
C VAL A 137 25.23 -15.36 31.89
N THR A 138 26.45 -15.50 31.35
CA THR A 138 27.56 -14.68 31.82
C THR A 138 27.30 -13.20 31.52
N ARG A 139 27.44 -12.31 32.52
CA ARG A 139 27.27 -10.85 32.38
C ARG A 139 28.02 -10.27 31.17
N ARG A 140 29.17 -10.87 30.84
CA ARG A 140 30.01 -10.52 29.70
C ARG A 140 29.37 -10.86 28.35
N GLU A 141 28.70 -12.00 28.23
CA GLU A 141 28.02 -12.42 27.01
C GLU A 141 26.77 -11.59 26.74
N PHE A 142 26.00 -11.28 27.79
CA PHE A 142 24.86 -10.39 27.67
C PHE A 142 25.25 -8.98 27.24
N LEU A 143 26.24 -8.35 27.90
CA LEU A 143 26.74 -7.03 27.52
C LEU A 143 27.31 -7.03 26.09
N ARG A 144 27.94 -8.14 25.66
CA ARG A 144 28.42 -8.31 24.30
C ARG A 144 27.28 -8.36 23.29
N ASN A 145 26.23 -9.13 23.56
CA ASN A 145 25.08 -9.27 22.65
C ASN A 145 24.27 -7.97 22.56
N MET A 146 24.10 -7.28 23.69
CA MET A 146 23.48 -5.96 23.76
C MET A 146 24.30 -4.90 23.01
N ALA A 147 25.62 -4.87 23.19
CA ALA A 147 26.49 -3.93 22.47
C ALA A 147 26.47 -4.19 20.96
N VAL A 148 26.45 -5.45 20.53
CA VAL A 148 26.30 -5.82 19.12
C VAL A 148 24.92 -5.41 18.60
N GLY A 149 23.83 -5.72 19.32
CA GLY A 149 22.47 -5.33 18.92
C GLY A 149 22.30 -3.81 18.79
N ALA A 150 22.83 -3.05 19.75
CA ALA A 150 22.85 -1.59 19.70
C ALA A 150 23.67 -1.08 18.51
N ALA A 151 24.89 -1.59 18.29
CA ALA A 151 25.72 -1.20 17.15
C ALA A 151 25.06 -1.53 15.81
N LEU A 152 24.38 -2.67 15.70
CA LEU A 152 23.62 -3.05 14.50
C LEU A 152 22.47 -2.09 14.24
N VAL A 153 21.75 -1.67 15.28
CA VAL A 153 20.67 -0.68 15.15
C VAL A 153 21.22 0.69 14.84
N THR A 154 22.31 1.14 15.47
CA THR A 154 22.96 2.40 15.09
C THR A 154 23.44 2.36 13.64
N LEU A 155 24.02 1.25 13.17
CA LEU A 155 24.45 1.13 11.77
C LEU A 155 23.29 1.03 10.78
N ALA A 156 22.15 0.44 11.19
CA ALA A 156 20.93 0.38 10.40
C ALA A 156 20.15 1.71 10.42
N SER A 157 20.19 2.43 11.55
CA SER A 157 19.46 3.67 11.83
C SER A 157 20.20 4.90 11.32
N CYS A 158 21.54 4.92 11.35
CA CYS A 158 22.35 5.86 10.56
C CYS A 158 22.32 5.52 9.04
N GLY A 159 21.47 4.55 8.67
CA GLY A 159 21.05 4.18 7.34
C GLY A 159 20.07 5.18 6.71
N GLY A 160 19.20 5.77 7.53
CA GLY A 160 18.43 6.98 7.26
C GLY A 160 19.00 8.15 8.06
N GLY A 161 18.67 9.39 7.73
CA GLY A 161 19.07 10.56 8.52
C GLY A 161 18.79 10.35 10.01
N GLY A 162 19.67 10.87 10.87
CA GLY A 162 19.76 10.54 12.28
C GLY A 162 18.44 10.61 13.05
N SER A 163 18.28 9.68 13.99
CA SER A 163 17.35 9.82 15.11
C SER A 163 17.90 8.97 16.26
N GLU A 164 18.56 9.63 17.21
CA GLU A 164 18.72 9.15 18.58
C GLU A 164 17.41 9.38 19.36
N PRO A 165 17.24 8.79 20.56
CA PRO A 165 15.95 8.33 21.06
C PRO A 165 15.10 9.45 21.67
N ALA A 166 13.77 9.33 21.47
CA ALA A 166 12.69 9.89 22.28
C ALA A 166 13.05 11.14 23.10
N ALA A 167 13.14 12.28 22.42
CA ALA A 167 13.01 13.59 23.01
C ALA A 167 11.92 14.35 22.23
N GLU A 168 10.97 14.87 23.00
CA GLU A 168 10.09 16.03 22.77
C GLU A 168 10.08 16.65 21.36
N ASP A 169 8.85 16.94 20.88
CA ASP A 169 8.55 17.87 19.79
C ASP A 169 9.61 18.97 19.69
N THR A 170 10.55 18.78 18.77
CA THR A 170 11.52 19.80 18.37
C THR A 170 11.48 19.89 16.85
N PRO A 171 11.50 21.12 16.30
CA PRO A 171 11.08 21.38 14.93
C PRO A 171 12.04 20.69 13.98
N ASP A 172 11.47 19.98 13.00
CA ASP A 172 12.15 19.51 11.80
C ASP A 172 13.10 20.63 11.31
N GLU A 173 14.34 20.28 10.98
CA GLU A 173 15.34 21.23 10.48
C GLU A 173 14.72 22.12 9.38
N PRO A 174 15.00 23.43 9.37
CA PRO A 174 14.43 24.31 8.37
C PRO A 174 14.86 23.81 7.00
N VAL A 175 13.91 23.31 6.22
CA VAL A 175 14.12 23.01 4.80
C VAL A 175 14.64 24.31 4.20
N SER A 176 15.79 24.26 3.53
CA SER A 176 16.36 25.44 2.89
C SER A 176 15.37 25.95 1.84
N THR A 177 14.61 26.99 2.17
CA THR A 177 13.64 27.65 1.29
C THR A 177 14.33 28.63 0.32
N GLU A 178 15.66 28.73 0.38
CA GLU A 178 16.51 29.57 -0.45
C GLU A 178 16.61 28.97 -1.87
N GLY A 179 15.66 29.32 -2.74
CA GLY A 179 15.75 28.99 -4.17
C GLY A 179 14.46 28.57 -4.87
N LEU A 180 13.28 28.73 -4.26
CA LEU A 180 12.01 28.39 -4.91
C LEU A 180 11.73 29.31 -6.12
N GLU A 181 11.37 28.72 -7.26
CA GLU A 181 11.04 29.47 -8.48
C GLU A 181 9.70 30.22 -8.35
N LYS A 182 8.77 29.68 -7.56
CA LYS A 182 7.45 30.28 -7.30
C LYS A 182 6.99 29.97 -5.88
N THR A 183 6.60 31.01 -5.14
CA THR A 183 6.19 30.91 -3.72
C THR A 183 4.68 30.78 -3.54
N ASP A 184 3.87 31.25 -4.50
CA ASP A 184 2.42 31.17 -4.43
C ASP A 184 1.89 30.28 -5.56
N LEU A 185 1.31 29.15 -5.20
CA LEU A 185 0.81 28.13 -6.12
C LEU A 185 -0.71 28.03 -6.07
N ARG A 186 -1.34 27.79 -7.21
CA ARG A 186 -2.77 27.47 -7.28
C ARG A 186 -2.94 25.99 -7.62
N ILE A 187 -3.61 25.24 -6.74
CA ILE A 187 -3.74 23.79 -6.85
C ILE A 187 -5.22 23.40 -7.02
N GLY A 188 -5.56 22.81 -8.17
CA GLY A 188 -6.91 22.31 -8.45
C GLY A 188 -7.15 20.93 -7.85
N PHE A 189 -8.29 20.73 -7.17
CA PHE A 189 -8.67 19.41 -6.63
C PHE A 189 -10.15 19.09 -6.77
N ILE A 190 -10.48 17.80 -6.76
CA ILE A 190 -11.87 17.30 -6.65
C ILE A 190 -12.11 16.86 -5.21
N PRO A 191 -13.27 17.20 -4.59
CA PRO A 191 -13.55 16.92 -3.19
C PRO A 191 -13.87 15.43 -2.96
N ILE A 192 -12.83 14.60 -3.01
CA ILE A 192 -12.84 13.18 -2.68
C ILE A 192 -11.71 12.89 -1.69
N THR A 193 -11.79 11.76 -1.00
CA THR A 193 -10.89 11.41 0.11
C THR A 193 -9.42 11.33 -0.27
N CYS A 194 -9.07 11.05 -1.53
CA CYS A 194 -7.67 11.04 -1.97
C CYS A 194 -7.06 12.46 -2.12
N ALA A 195 -7.86 13.52 -2.09
CA ALA A 195 -7.37 14.90 -2.07
C ALA A 195 -7.03 15.40 -0.65
N THR A 196 -7.29 14.60 0.39
CA THR A 196 -7.01 14.96 1.79
C THR A 196 -5.60 15.47 2.05
N PRO A 197 -4.51 14.89 1.50
CA PRO A 197 -3.16 15.41 1.72
C PRO A 197 -2.98 16.85 1.24
N ILE A 198 -3.60 17.22 0.12
CA ILE A 198 -3.50 18.57 -0.47
C ILE A 198 -4.29 19.57 0.38
N ILE A 199 -5.50 19.19 0.81
CA ILE A 199 -6.39 20.06 1.59
C ILE A 199 -5.85 20.24 3.02
N MET A 200 -5.35 19.17 3.65
CA MET A 200 -4.86 19.22 5.02
C MET A 200 -3.46 19.81 5.16
N SER A 201 -2.74 20.01 4.05
CA SER A 201 -1.39 20.59 4.10
C SER A 201 -1.36 22.04 4.59
N GLU A 202 -2.42 22.81 4.33
CA GLU A 202 -2.55 24.19 4.81
C GLU A 202 -2.80 24.27 6.34
N PRO A 203 -3.85 23.64 6.91
CA PRO A 203 -4.11 23.72 8.36
C PRO A 203 -3.03 23.04 9.22
N LEU A 204 -2.26 22.11 8.64
CA LEU A 204 -1.14 21.46 9.32
C LEU A 204 0.19 22.22 9.15
N GLY A 205 0.19 23.36 8.44
CA GLY A 205 1.38 24.20 8.25
C GLY A 205 2.47 23.57 7.39
N PHE A 206 2.14 22.54 6.59
CA PHE A 206 3.13 21.89 5.73
C PHE A 206 3.60 22.81 4.60
N TYR A 207 2.71 23.61 4.00
CA TYR A 207 3.11 24.55 2.96
C TYR A 207 4.10 25.61 3.47
N GLU A 208 3.78 26.24 4.60
CA GLU A 208 4.65 27.22 5.25
C GLU A 208 6.01 26.64 5.65
N LYS A 209 6.03 25.40 6.15
CA LYS A 209 7.27 24.67 6.49
C LYS A 209 8.23 24.52 5.31
N TYR A 210 7.69 24.40 4.10
CA TYR A 210 8.48 24.30 2.87
C TYR A 210 8.66 25.66 2.17
N GLY A 211 8.20 26.77 2.76
CA GLY A 211 8.43 28.13 2.27
C GLY A 211 7.56 28.56 1.08
N PHE A 212 6.45 27.88 0.83
CA PHE A 212 5.50 28.27 -0.21
C PHE A 212 4.05 28.27 0.32
N ASN A 213 3.17 29.01 -0.34
CA ASN A 213 1.74 29.04 -0.09
C ASN A 213 1.01 28.34 -1.23
N ALA A 214 -0.07 27.63 -0.93
CA ALA A 214 -0.90 26.99 -1.94
C ALA A 214 -2.38 27.39 -1.76
N GLU A 215 -2.95 28.04 -2.78
CA GLU A 215 -4.38 28.28 -2.89
C GLU A 215 -5.06 27.03 -3.48
N VAL A 216 -5.87 26.36 -2.67
CA VAL A 216 -6.52 25.11 -3.05
C VAL A 216 -7.90 25.39 -3.67
N VAL A 217 -8.03 25.17 -4.98
CA VAL A 217 -9.23 25.48 -5.79
C VAL A 217 -10.06 24.24 -6.05
N LYS A 218 -11.34 24.28 -5.66
CA LYS A 218 -12.29 23.18 -5.89
C LYS A 218 -12.73 23.13 -7.36
N MET A 219 -12.52 21.99 -8.00
CA MET A 219 -12.90 21.70 -9.38
C MET A 219 -14.21 20.89 -9.45
N PRO A 220 -15.09 21.15 -10.43
CA PRO A 220 -16.43 20.55 -10.49
C PRO A 220 -16.44 19.12 -11.06
N SER A 221 -15.50 18.77 -11.94
CA SER A 221 -15.47 17.46 -12.61
C SER A 221 -14.06 17.12 -13.14
N TRP A 222 -13.81 15.84 -13.44
CA TRP A 222 -12.53 15.40 -14.04
C TRP A 222 -12.31 15.99 -15.45
N GLY A 223 -13.38 16.20 -16.21
CA GLY A 223 -13.29 16.88 -17.51
C GLY A 223 -12.81 18.32 -17.33
N ALA A 224 -13.37 19.06 -16.37
CA ALA A 224 -12.94 20.42 -16.07
C ALA A 224 -11.47 20.47 -15.57
N VAL A 225 -11.03 19.48 -14.79
CA VAL A 225 -9.61 19.36 -14.38
C VAL A 225 -8.70 19.19 -15.59
N ARG A 226 -9.05 18.29 -16.52
CA ARG A 226 -8.30 18.07 -17.76
C ARG A 226 -8.25 19.34 -18.61
N ASP A 227 -9.41 19.95 -18.87
CA ASP A 227 -9.50 21.10 -19.78
C ASP A 227 -8.78 22.32 -19.20
N SER A 228 -8.92 22.58 -17.90
CA SER A 228 -8.18 23.62 -17.18
C SER A 228 -6.67 23.38 -17.21
N ALA A 229 -6.24 22.12 -17.05
CA ALA A 229 -4.83 21.77 -17.09
C ALA A 229 -4.21 21.88 -18.50
N ILE A 230 -4.98 21.60 -19.55
CA ILE A 230 -4.56 21.86 -20.94
C ILE A 230 -4.46 23.38 -21.18
N ALA A 231 -5.39 24.15 -20.62
CA ALA A 231 -5.39 25.61 -20.72
C ALA A 231 -4.30 26.29 -19.87
N GLY A 232 -3.76 25.60 -18.87
CA GLY A 232 -2.71 26.12 -17.98
C GLY A 232 -3.21 27.18 -16.99
N GLU A 233 -4.46 27.06 -16.52
CA GLU A 233 -5.07 28.07 -15.63
C GLU A 233 -4.56 28.01 -14.17
N LEU A 234 -4.13 26.83 -13.72
CA LEU A 234 -3.58 26.56 -12.38
C LEU A 234 -2.19 25.94 -12.50
N ASP A 235 -1.42 25.99 -11.41
CA ASP A 235 -0.03 25.52 -11.39
C ASP A 235 0.06 24.00 -11.19
N ALA A 236 -0.87 23.42 -10.42
CA ALA A 236 -0.90 21.99 -10.14
C ALA A 236 -2.33 21.46 -10.05
N TYR A 237 -2.48 20.16 -10.29
CA TYR A 237 -3.78 19.50 -10.33
C TYR A 237 -3.70 18.12 -9.66
N HIS A 238 -4.67 17.85 -8.80
CA HIS A 238 -5.01 16.49 -8.39
C HIS A 238 -5.62 15.75 -9.59
N MET A 239 -5.00 14.66 -10.02
CA MET A 239 -5.39 13.91 -11.22
C MET A 239 -5.40 12.40 -11.00
N LEU A 240 -6.21 11.70 -11.79
CA LEU A 240 -6.14 10.24 -11.90
C LEU A 240 -4.84 9.85 -12.63
N ALA A 241 -4.20 8.76 -12.20
CA ALA A 241 -2.93 8.29 -12.76
C ALA A 241 -2.85 8.22 -14.30
N PRO A 242 -3.88 7.78 -15.06
CA PRO A 242 -3.79 7.74 -16.51
C PRO A 242 -3.99 9.11 -17.20
N MET A 243 -4.53 10.12 -16.52
CA MET A 243 -4.89 11.40 -17.15
C MET A 243 -3.69 12.19 -17.70
N PRO A 244 -2.59 12.40 -16.95
CA PRO A 244 -1.42 13.13 -17.48
C PRO A 244 -0.81 12.47 -18.72
N ILE A 245 -0.78 11.14 -18.74
CA ILE A 245 -0.28 10.35 -19.88
C ILE A 245 -1.22 10.53 -21.08
N ALA A 246 -2.53 10.38 -20.88
CA ALA A 246 -3.51 10.56 -21.94
C ALA A 246 -3.46 11.97 -22.53
N MET A 247 -3.38 13.01 -21.68
CA MET A 247 -3.26 14.40 -22.11
C MET A 247 -1.99 14.67 -22.93
N THR A 248 -0.86 14.11 -22.52
CA THR A 248 0.42 14.26 -23.25
C THR A 248 0.38 13.55 -24.61
N LEU A 249 -0.36 12.45 -24.71
CA LEU A 249 -0.60 11.72 -25.96
C LEU A 249 -1.71 12.35 -26.84
N GLY A 250 -2.36 13.43 -26.39
CA GLY A 250 -3.51 14.02 -27.06
C GLY A 250 -4.75 13.11 -27.07
N LEU A 251 -4.81 12.14 -26.16
CA LEU A 251 -5.93 11.21 -26.02
C LEU A 251 -6.93 11.76 -25.01
N GLY A 252 -8.19 11.84 -25.43
CA GLY A 252 -9.27 12.36 -24.60
C GLY A 252 -9.42 13.88 -24.69
N SER A 253 -9.33 14.46 -25.90
CA SER A 253 -10.00 15.72 -26.26
C SER A 253 -11.41 15.43 -26.75
#